data_AF-A0A662I6Y0-F1
#
_entry.id   AF-A0A662I6Y0-F1
#
_cell.length_a   1.000
_cell.length_b   1.000
_cell.length_c   1.000
_cell.angle_alpha   90.00
_cell.angle_beta   90.00
_cell.angle_gamma   90.00
#
_symmetry.space_group_name_H-M   'P 1'
#
loop_
_entity.id
_entity.type
_entity.pdbx_description
1 polymer ?
#
loop_
_entity_poly.entity_id
_entity_poly.type
_entity_poly.pdbx_seq_one_letter_code
_entity_poly.pdbx_strand_id
1 'polypeptide(L)'
;MGEDMVILVRLDLGSPCSPIHVFSQYLSSSQQRKFLVYLDNFLRENRVLFSYPVFGLYMSPWEENEAKTLSWREVCWVNVFGEERCGFPVYDSLAPEFQTYETIRELAQSRRGERCE
;
A
#
# COMPACT_ATOMS: atom_id res chain seq x y z
N MET A 1 16.47 -13.77 17.55
CA MET A 1 15.11 -14.28 17.32
C MET A 1 15.14 -15.02 15.99
N GLY A 2 14.92 -16.34 16.02
CA GLY A 2 14.73 -17.27 14.89
C GLY A 2 15.45 -16.96 13.59
N GLU A 3 16.71 -17.38 13.44
CA GLU A 3 17.41 -17.35 12.14
C GLU A 3 16.75 -18.28 11.09
N ASP A 4 15.90 -19.21 11.55
CA ASP A 4 15.18 -20.17 10.71
C ASP A 4 13.78 -19.70 10.28
N MET A 5 13.30 -18.54 10.75
CA MET A 5 11.92 -18.09 10.52
C MET A 5 11.86 -16.69 9.93
N VAL A 6 11.35 -16.61 8.70
CA VAL A 6 11.09 -15.33 8.03
C VAL A 6 9.76 -14.75 8.50
N ILE A 7 9.81 -13.58 9.13
CA ILE A 7 8.62 -12.80 9.46
C ILE A 7 8.39 -11.77 8.35
N LEU A 8 7.20 -11.80 7.75
CA LEU A 8 6.76 -10.85 6.74
C LEU A 8 5.69 -9.92 7.32
N VAL A 9 5.81 -8.62 7.06
CA VAL A 9 4.74 -7.65 7.26
C VAL A 9 4.23 -7.19 5.91
N ARG A 10 2.91 -7.07 5.78
CA ARG A 10 2.20 -6.54 4.63
C ARG A 10 1.12 -5.59 5.13
N LEU A 11 0.80 -4.56 4.35
CA LEU A 11 -0.40 -3.77 4.61
C LEU A 11 -1.62 -4.66 4.37
N ASP A 12 -2.33 -4.95 5.45
CA ASP A 12 -3.50 -5.81 5.41
C ASP A 12 -4.61 -5.20 4.53
N LEU A 13 -5.40 -6.08 3.93
CA LEU A 13 -6.44 -5.76 2.97
C LEU A 13 -7.80 -5.63 3.66
N GLY A 14 -8.57 -4.64 3.21
CA GLY A 14 -10.01 -4.64 3.39
C GLY A 14 -10.51 -4.12 4.73
N SER A 15 -11.68 -3.50 4.65
CA SER A 15 -12.37 -2.68 5.64
C SER A 15 -11.90 -1.22 5.75
N PRO A 16 -12.82 -0.31 6.10
CA PRO A 16 -12.48 1.01 6.58
C PRO A 16 -11.46 0.88 7.73
N CYS A 17 -10.58 1.86 7.84
CA CYS A 17 -9.48 1.90 8.84
C CYS A 17 -8.42 0.77 8.75
N SER A 18 -8.47 -0.11 7.75
CA SER A 18 -7.38 -1.06 7.50
C SER A 18 -6.07 -0.34 7.15
N PRO A 19 -4.89 -0.96 7.39
CA PRO A 19 -3.61 -0.33 7.09
C PRO A 19 -3.51 0.18 5.64
N ILE A 20 -4.02 -0.58 4.66
CA ILE A 20 -4.02 -0.11 3.26
C ILE A 20 -4.98 1.05 3.01
N HIS A 21 -6.16 1.04 3.65
CA HIS A 21 -7.15 2.09 3.50
C HIS A 21 -6.63 3.40 4.10
N VAL A 22 -6.08 3.37 5.32
CA VAL A 22 -5.46 4.55 5.95
C VAL A 22 -4.28 5.05 5.13
N PHE A 23 -3.39 4.14 4.71
CA PHE A 23 -2.22 4.49 3.91
C PHE A 23 -2.62 5.16 2.57
N SER A 24 -3.62 4.65 1.88
CA SER A 24 -3.99 5.13 0.54
C SER A 24 -4.95 6.32 0.55
N GLN A 25 -5.92 6.35 1.47
CA GLN A 25 -7.01 7.33 1.46
C GLN A 25 -6.73 8.57 2.34
N TYR A 26 -5.97 8.41 3.43
CA TYR A 26 -5.74 9.49 4.41
C TYR A 26 -4.38 10.17 4.27
N LEU A 27 -3.39 9.50 3.65
CA LEU A 27 -2.07 10.08 3.44
C LEU A 27 -1.97 10.67 2.04
N SER A 28 -1.43 11.88 1.94
CA SER A 28 -0.99 12.44 0.67
C SER A 28 0.12 11.60 0.05
N SER A 29 0.29 11.69 -1.28
CA SER A 29 1.38 11.03 -2.02
C SER A 29 2.78 11.21 -1.37
N SER A 30 3.09 12.41 -0.86
CA SER A 30 4.35 12.68 -0.15
C SER A 30 4.44 11.97 1.20
N GLN A 31 3.35 11.95 1.97
CA GLN A 31 3.28 11.23 3.24
C GLN A 31 3.38 9.72 3.02
N GLN A 32 2.76 9.17 1.97
CA GLN A 32 2.87 7.76 1.62
C GLN A 32 4.32 7.35 1.38
N ARG A 33 5.07 8.11 0.56
CA ARG A 33 6.50 7.86 0.34
C ARG A 33 7.32 7.90 1.63
N LYS A 34 7.10 8.93 2.46
CA LYS A 34 7.79 9.04 3.77
C LYS A 34 7.45 7.88 4.70
N PHE A 35 6.19 7.45 4.71
CA PHE A 35 5.73 6.32 5.52
C PHE A 35 6.40 5.01 5.07
N LEU A 36 6.52 4.76 3.76
CA LEU A 36 7.21 3.58 3.24
C LEU A 36 8.67 3.52 3.69
N VAL A 37 9.39 4.65 3.64
CA VAL A 37 10.77 4.77 4.12
C VAL A 37 10.87 4.54 5.63
N TYR A 38 9.97 5.15 6.39
CA TYR A 38 9.92 4.98 7.85
C TYR A 38 9.66 3.52 8.24
N LEU A 39 8.63 2.91 7.66
CA LEU A 39 8.23 1.54 7.96
C LEU A 39 9.31 0.55 7.54
N ASP A 40 9.92 0.72 6.37
CA ASP A 40 11.02 -0.12 5.92
C ASP A 40 12.20 -0.13 6.89
N ASN A 41 12.63 1.06 7.32
CA ASN A 41 13.72 1.20 8.29
C ASN A 41 13.37 0.54 9.63
N PHE A 42 12.16 0.81 10.15
CA PHE A 42 11.69 0.21 11.39
C PHE A 42 11.66 -1.33 11.30
N LEU A 43 11.11 -1.89 10.23
CA LEU A 43 11.06 -3.34 10.05
C LEU A 43 12.45 -3.95 9.87
N ARG A 44 13.35 -3.27 9.16
CA ARG A 44 14.74 -3.70 8.96
C ARG A 44 15.50 -3.80 10.28
N GLU A 45 15.41 -2.78 11.14
CA GLU A 45 16.03 -2.80 12.49
C GLU A 45 15.52 -3.97 13.35
N ASN A 46 14.29 -4.41 13.11
CA ASN A 46 13.65 -5.51 13.83
C ASN A 46 13.76 -6.88 13.11
N ARG A 47 14.57 -6.98 12.04
CA ARG A 47 14.74 -8.21 11.24
C ARG A 47 13.42 -8.77 10.67
N VAL A 48 12.52 -7.88 10.29
CA VAL A 48 11.24 -8.21 9.63
C VAL A 48 11.31 -7.76 8.17
N LEU A 49 10.84 -8.60 7.26
CA LEU A 49 10.77 -8.25 5.84
C LEU A 49 9.46 -7.55 5.52
N PHE A 50 9.55 -6.47 4.76
CA PHE A 50 8.39 -5.73 4.29
C PHE A 50 7.97 -6.21 2.89
N SER A 51 6.75 -6.71 2.78
CA SER A 51 6.10 -6.96 1.48
C SER A 51 5.51 -5.63 0.98
N TYR A 52 6.25 -4.95 0.12
CA TYR A 52 5.85 -3.63 -0.38
C TYR A 52 4.53 -3.69 -1.17
N PRO A 53 3.63 -2.70 -0.98
CA PRO A 53 2.40 -2.60 -1.75
C PRO A 53 2.70 -2.08 -3.16
N VAL A 54 2.75 -2.95 -4.18
CA VAL A 54 3.00 -2.52 -5.58
C VAL A 54 1.70 -2.33 -6.35
N PHE A 55 0.83 -3.33 -6.35
CA PHE A 55 -0.47 -3.30 -7.04
C PHE A 55 -1.43 -4.31 -6.39
N GLY A 56 -2.73 -4.11 -6.57
CA GLY A 56 -3.72 -5.15 -6.33
C GLY A 56 -4.29 -5.18 -4.92
N LEU A 57 -4.05 -4.12 -4.11
CA LEU A 57 -4.58 -4.06 -2.76
C LEU A 57 -5.93 -3.34 -2.71
N TYR A 58 -7.00 -4.05 -2.35
CA TYR A 58 -8.32 -3.46 -2.18
C TYR A 58 -8.33 -2.45 -1.03
N MET A 59 -8.69 -1.20 -1.34
CA MET A 59 -8.62 -0.05 -0.43
C MET A 59 -9.90 0.15 0.37
N SER A 60 -10.86 -0.80 0.32
CA SER A 60 -12.19 -0.68 0.91
C SER A 60 -13.11 0.36 0.22
N PRO A 61 -14.44 0.25 0.34
CA PRO A 61 -15.33 1.36 0.01
C PRO A 61 -15.08 2.55 0.94
N TRP A 62 -15.43 3.74 0.46
CA TRP A 62 -15.42 4.95 1.27
C TRP A 62 -16.61 5.04 2.23
N GLU A 63 -16.36 5.63 3.40
CA GLU A 63 -17.39 6.06 4.32
C GLU A 63 -18.03 7.40 3.90
N GLU A 64 -19.18 7.72 4.48
CA GLU A 64 -19.85 9.00 4.24
C GLU A 64 -18.95 10.16 4.69
N ASN A 65 -18.67 11.11 3.79
CA ASN A 65 -17.77 12.26 3.98
C ASN A 65 -16.26 11.94 4.07
N GLU A 66 -15.83 10.74 3.68
CA GLU A 66 -14.40 10.41 3.59
C GLU A 66 -13.71 11.07 2.39
N ALA A 67 -12.44 11.44 2.54
CA ALA A 67 -11.60 11.90 1.46
C ALA A 67 -11.35 10.77 0.45
N LYS A 68 -11.76 10.96 -0.80
CA LYS A 68 -11.64 9.94 -1.84
C LYS A 68 -10.38 10.14 -2.67
N THR A 69 -9.45 9.19 -2.58
CA THR A 69 -8.30 9.13 -3.48
C THR A 69 -8.46 7.93 -4.42
N LEU A 70 -8.77 8.21 -5.69
CA LEU A 70 -8.96 7.19 -6.71
C LEU A 70 -7.61 6.71 -7.26
N SER A 71 -7.49 5.42 -7.47
CA SER A 71 -6.25 4.78 -7.95
C SER A 71 -6.14 4.71 -9.48
N TRP A 72 -7.20 5.13 -10.19
CA TRP A 72 -7.28 5.18 -11.64
C TRP A 72 -8.47 6.07 -12.02
N ARG A 73 -8.55 6.49 -13.29
CA ARG A 73 -9.74 7.19 -13.84
C ARG A 73 -11.03 6.44 -13.49
N GLU A 74 -12.16 7.15 -13.43
CA GLU A 74 -13.49 6.57 -13.14
C GLU A 74 -13.77 5.32 -13.98
N VAL A 75 -13.60 4.15 -13.36
CA VAL A 75 -14.07 2.88 -13.90
C VAL A 75 -15.38 2.59 -13.19
N CYS A 76 -16.47 2.54 -13.94
CA CYS A 76 -17.76 2.14 -13.39
C CYS A 76 -17.95 0.62 -13.51
N TRP A 77 -18.41 -0.02 -12.46
CA TRP A 77 -18.76 -1.43 -12.42
C TRP A 77 -20.04 -1.63 -11.61
N VAL A 78 -20.70 -2.76 -11.83
CA VAL A 78 -21.88 -3.18 -11.08
C VAL A 78 -21.44 -4.24 -10.08
N ASN A 79 -21.76 -4.09 -8.80
CA ASN A 79 -21.48 -5.13 -7.82
C ASN A 79 -22.47 -6.30 -7.94
N VAL A 80 -22.25 -7.37 -7.17
CA VAL A 80 -23.12 -8.56 -7.17
C VAL A 80 -24.57 -8.28 -6.72
N PHE A 81 -24.84 -7.11 -6.15
CA PHE A 81 -26.15 -6.66 -5.70
C PHE A 81 -26.86 -5.72 -6.70
N GLY A 82 -26.24 -5.44 -7.86
CA GLY A 82 -26.82 -4.56 -8.87
C GLY A 82 -26.56 -3.07 -8.62
N GLU A 83 -25.71 -2.71 -7.66
CA GLU A 83 -25.36 -1.31 -7.41
C GLU A 83 -24.24 -0.86 -8.36
N GLU A 84 -24.46 0.24 -9.08
CA GLU A 84 -23.42 0.90 -9.86
C GLU A 84 -22.46 1.66 -8.93
N ARG A 85 -21.17 1.37 -9.08
CA ARG A 85 -20.08 2.07 -8.40
C ARG A 85 -19.05 2.52 -9.41
N CYS A 86 -18.51 3.71 -9.23
CA CYS A 86 -17.48 4.28 -10.10
C CYS A 86 -16.20 4.60 -9.31
N GLY A 87 -15.05 4.36 -9.95
CA GLY A 87 -13.69 4.72 -9.49
C GLY A 87 -12.91 3.55 -8.93
N PHE A 88 -11.72 3.23 -9.42
CA PHE A 88 -11.01 1.97 -9.10
C PHE A 88 -10.64 1.85 -7.60
N PRO A 89 -11.05 0.78 -6.88
CA PRO A 89 -10.90 0.69 -5.43
C PRO A 89 -9.64 -0.11 -5.04
N VAL A 90 -8.67 -0.19 -5.94
CA VAL A 90 -7.50 -1.05 -5.83
C VAL A 90 -6.25 -0.19 -5.94
N TYR A 91 -5.41 -0.24 -4.92
CA TYR A 91 -4.15 0.47 -4.90
C TYR A 91 -3.24 0.08 -6.07
N ASP A 92 -2.68 1.10 -6.73
CA ASP A 92 -1.65 0.97 -7.76
C ASP A 92 -0.54 2.00 -7.50
N SER A 93 0.68 1.53 -7.21
CA SER A 93 1.82 2.39 -6.92
C SER A 93 2.22 3.34 -8.07
N LEU A 94 1.80 3.05 -9.31
CA LEU A 94 2.00 3.89 -10.49
C LEU A 94 0.90 4.93 -10.70
N ALA A 95 -0.21 4.86 -9.95
CA ALA A 95 -1.30 5.81 -10.07
C ALA A 95 -0.80 7.25 -9.82
N PRO A 96 -1.22 8.24 -10.65
CA PRO A 96 -0.86 9.64 -10.48
C PRO A 96 -1.15 10.20 -9.08
N GLU A 97 -2.16 9.67 -8.41
CA GLU A 97 -2.60 10.07 -7.07
C GLU A 97 -1.68 9.55 -5.96
N PHE A 98 -0.97 8.42 -6.20
CA PHE A 98 -0.11 7.77 -5.21
C PHE A 98 1.38 7.99 -5.50
N GLN A 99 1.85 7.69 -6.71
CA GLN A 99 3.24 7.87 -7.14
C GLN A 99 4.28 7.36 -6.13
N THR A 100 4.11 6.10 -5.70
CA THR A 100 4.97 5.46 -4.69
C THR A 100 5.94 4.44 -5.30
N TYR A 101 5.74 4.06 -6.57
CA TYR A 101 6.50 3.01 -7.23
C TYR A 101 8.02 3.24 -7.18
N GLU A 102 8.49 4.44 -7.49
CA GLU A 102 9.92 4.75 -7.51
C GLU A 102 10.55 4.60 -6.12
N THR A 103 9.85 5.05 -5.06
CA THR A 103 10.28 4.85 -3.68
C THR A 103 10.34 3.37 -3.31
N ILE A 104 9.34 2.59 -3.69
CA ILE A 104 9.34 1.14 -3.46
C ILE A 104 10.52 0.49 -4.19
N ARG A 105 10.78 0.87 -5.44
CA ARG A 105 11.90 0.35 -6.23
C ARG A 105 13.24 0.63 -5.57
N GLU A 106 13.45 1.86 -5.09
CA GLU A 106 14.67 2.27 -4.38
C GLU A 106 14.87 1.47 -3.08
N LEU A 107 13.81 1.32 -2.27
CA LEU A 107 13.86 0.53 -1.03
C LEU A 107 14.13 -0.95 -1.29
N ALA A 108 13.51 -1.53 -2.32
CA ALA A 108 13.75 -2.93 -2.70
C ALA A 108 15.19 -3.14 -3.22
N GLN A 109 15.75 -2.17 -3.96
CA GLN A 109 17.12 -2.23 -4.47
C GLN A 109 18.16 -2.09 -3.37
N SER A 110 17.95 -1.21 -2.38
CA SER A 110 18.89 -1.01 -1.27
C SER A 110 19.10 -2.29 -0.46
N ARG A 111 18.03 -3.08 -0.27
CA ARG A 111 18.08 -4.40 0.39
C ARG A 111 18.91 -5.44 -0.36
N ARG A 112 19.03 -5.33 -1.69
CA ARG A 112 19.80 -6.31 -2.51
C ARG A 112 21.32 -6.15 -2.33
N GLY A 113 21.78 -5.00 -1.88
CA GLY A 113 23.20 -4.73 -1.61
C GLY A 113 23.72 -5.35 -0.31
N GLU A 114 22.82 -5.72 0.60
CA GLU A 114 23.12 -6.38 1.87
C GLU A 114 23.27 -7.90 1.59
N ARG A 115 24.44 -8.33 1.12
CA ARG A 115 24.78 -9.77 1.06
C ARG A 115 24.79 -10.33 2.48
N CYS A 116 24.15 -11.48 2.68
CA CYS A 116 24.41 -12.33 3.84
C CYS A 116 25.89 -12.76 3.79
N GLU A 117 26.71 -12.23 4.70
CA GLU A 117 27.99 -12.83 5.08
C GLU A 117 27.77 -13.87 6.18
#